data_AF-A0A7X8E6D2-F1
#
_entry.id   AF-A0A7X8E6D2-F1
#
_cell.length_a   1.000
_cell.length_b   1.000
_cell.length_c   1.000
_cell.angle_alpha   90.00
_cell.angle_beta   90.00
_cell.angle_gamma   90.00
#
_symmetry.space_group_name_H-M   'P 1'
#
loop_
_entity.id
_entity.type
_entity.pdbx_description
1 polymer ?
#
loop_
_entity_poly.entity_id
_entity_poly.type
_entity_poly.pdbx_seq_one_letter_code
_entity_poly.pdbx_strand_id
1 'polypeptide(L)' 'MIHNSPSSLYCILYIEKVATPADWFPGDPVVVPAPQTYEELLRRVSGEEGYCCIDWYLCYKNI' A
#
# COMPACT_ATOMS: atom_id res chain seq x y z
N MET A 1 -21.23 -14.17 7.69
CA MET A 1 -20.89 -15.35 6.85
C MET A 1 -20.31 -14.86 5.54
N ILE A 2 -19.03 -14.50 5.54
CA ILE A 2 -18.27 -14.33 4.30
C ILE A 2 -17.73 -15.73 4.01
N HIS A 3 -18.21 -16.35 2.93
CA HIS A 3 -17.76 -17.67 2.55
C HIS A 3 -16.27 -17.62 2.22
N ASN A 4 -15.47 -18.24 3.09
CA ASN A 4 -14.06 -18.52 2.91
C ASN A 4 -13.85 -19.32 1.62
N SER A 5 -13.53 -18.62 0.52
CA SER A 5 -12.91 -19.21 -0.65
C SER A 5 -11.46 -18.70 -0.72
N PRO A 6 -10.45 -19.59 -0.61
CA PRO A 6 -9.04 -19.20 -0.53
C PRO A 6 -8.53 -18.47 -1.79
N SER A 7 -9.31 -18.47 -2.87
CA SER A 7 -8.98 -17.80 -4.15
C SER A 7 -9.23 -16.29 -4.14
N SER A 8 -10.11 -15.77 -3.27
CA SER A 8 -10.51 -14.36 -3.32
C SER A 8 -9.56 -13.40 -2.60
N LEU A 9 -8.87 -13.88 -1.56
CA LEU A 9 -7.91 -13.07 -0.80
C LEU A 9 -6.61 -12.82 -1.58
N TYR A 10 -6.21 -13.76 -2.44
CA TYR A 10 -5.05 -13.59 -3.32
C TYR A 10 -5.29 -12.62 -4.49
N CYS A 11 -6.54 -12.46 -4.95
CA CYS A 11 -6.84 -11.54 -6.06
C CYS A 11 -6.74 -10.06 -5.67
N ILE A 12 -7.10 -9.69 -4.44
CA ILE A 12 -7.06 -8.29 -3.98
C ILE A 12 -5.62 -7.80 -3.81
N LEU A 13 -4.69 -8.69 -3.44
CA LEU A 13 -3.26 -8.40 -3.32
C LEU A 13 -2.54 -8.32 -4.68
N TYR A 14 -3.12 -8.86 -5.75
CA TYR A 14 -2.44 -8.98 -7.06
C TYR A 14 -2.76 -7.84 -8.03
N ILE A 15 -3.84 -7.08 -7.79
CA ILE A 15 -4.34 -6.07 -8.76
C ILE A 15 -3.61 -4.72 -8.64
N GLU A 16 -3.13 -4.37 -7.46
CA GLU A 16 -2.32 -3.18 -7.21
C GLU A 16 -1.16 -3.63 -6.30
N LYS A 17 0.09 -3.25 -6.59
CA LYS A 17 1.25 -3.58 -5.73
C LYS A 17 1.17 -2.80 -4.41
N VAL A 18 0.21 -3.11 -3.56
CA VAL A 18 -0.07 -2.44 -2.28
C VAL A 18 -0.31 -3.46 -1.18
N ALA A 19 0.03 -3.09 0.05
CA ALA A 19 -0.21 -3.91 1.23
C ALA A 19 -1.35 -3.33 2.06
N THR A 20 -2.17 -4.19 2.66
CA THR A 20 -3.19 -3.79 3.61
C THR A 20 -2.58 -3.74 5.02
N PRO A 21 -2.72 -2.64 5.78
CA PRO A 21 -2.31 -2.58 7.17
C PRO A 21 -3.13 -3.55 8.05
N ALA A 22 -2.72 -3.72 9.31
CA ALA A 22 -3.49 -4.50 10.28
C ALA A 22 -4.89 -3.91 10.48
N ASP A 23 -5.89 -4.78 10.63
CA ASP A 23 -7.31 -4.41 10.82
C ASP A 23 -7.88 -3.50 9.73
N TRP A 24 -7.36 -3.58 8.50
CA TRP A 24 -7.82 -2.79 7.35
C TRP A 24 -9.22 -3.21 6.88
N PHE A 25 -10.06 -2.21 6.56
CA PHE A 25 -11.37 -2.40 5.94
C PHE A 25 -11.46 -1.72 4.56
N PRO A 26 -12.37 -2.17 3.67
CA PRO A 26 -12.60 -1.49 2.40
C PRO A 26 -12.98 -0.02 2.60
N GLY A 27 -12.18 0.88 2.03
CA GLY A 27 -12.30 2.34 2.20
C GLY A 27 -11.18 2.95 3.06
N ASP A 28 -10.45 2.14 3.81
CA ASP A 28 -9.25 2.59 4.52
C ASP A 28 -8.06 2.73 3.55
N PRO A 29 -7.10 3.62 3.85
CA PRO A 29 -5.90 3.77 3.05
C PRO A 29 -5.03 2.50 3.06
N VAL A 30 -4.34 2.27 1.94
CA VAL A 30 -3.43 1.14 1.77
C VAL A 30 -1.97 1.59 1.90
N VAL A 31 -1.12 0.66 2.32
CA VAL A 31 0.32 0.87 2.43
C VAL A 31 0.97 0.67 1.06
N VAL A 32 1.75 1.66 0.64
CA VAL A 32 2.59 1.56 -0.56
C VAL A 32 3.88 0.81 -0.19
N PRO A 33 4.36 -0.14 -1.02
CA PRO A 33 5.61 -0.86 -0.77
C PRO A 33 6.75 0.11 -0.56
N ALA A 34 7.73 -0.23 0.28
CA ALA A 34 8.93 0.58 0.46
C ALA A 34 9.69 0.78 -0.88
N PRO A 35 10.39 1.91 -1.06
CA PRO A 35 11.17 2.14 -2.27
C PRO A 35 12.26 1.09 -2.40
N GLN A 36 12.48 0.57 -3.61
CA GLN A 36 13.49 -0.46 -3.85
C GLN A 36 14.82 0.10 -4.34
N THR A 37 14.83 1.34 -4.83
CA THR A 37 16.05 2.02 -5.27
C THR A 37 16.23 3.36 -4.56
N TYR A 38 17.45 3.86 -4.57
CA TYR A 38 17.79 5.14 -3.96
C TYR A 38 17.08 6.31 -4.65
N GLU A 39 16.94 6.25 -5.98
CA GLU A 39 16.23 7.27 -6.75
C GLU A 39 14.75 7.34 -6.38
N GLU A 40 14.11 6.19 -6.13
CA GLU A 40 12.71 6.14 -5.68
C GLU A 40 12.57 6.71 -4.26
N LEU A 41 13.52 6.39 -3.37
CA LEU A 41 13.57 7.00 -2.04
C LEU A 41 13.67 8.53 -2.12
N LEU A 42 14.53 9.06 -2.99
CA LEU A 42 14.67 10.50 -3.17
C LEU A 42 13.38 11.16 -3.65
N ARG A 43 12.62 10.53 -4.57
CA ARG A 43 11.32 11.05 -5.03
C ARG A 43 10.26 11.06 -3.94
N ARG A 44 10.27 10.06 -3.04
CA ARG A 44 9.35 10.03 -1.90
C ARG A 44 9.68 11.12 -0.89
N VAL A 45 10.96 11.31 -0.59
CA VAL A 45 11.42 12.36 0.34
C VAL A 45 11.22 13.75 -0.24
N SER A 46 11.32 13.93 -1.57
CA SER A 46 11.01 15.20 -2.24
C SER A 46 9.51 15.51 -2.29
N GLY A 47 8.64 14.52 -2.02
CA GLY A 47 7.19 14.69 -1.95
C GLY A 47 6.49 14.67 -3.32
N GLU A 48 7.16 14.21 -4.38
CA GLU A 48 6.63 14.23 -5.76
C GLU A 48 5.39 13.36 -5.95
N GLU A 49 5.22 12.30 -5.15
CA GLU A 49 4.17 11.29 -5.34
C GLU A 49 2.87 11.59 -4.56
N GLY A 50 2.87 12.61 -3.69
CA GLY A 50 1.66 13.03 -2.95
C GLY A 50 1.15 12.02 -1.92
N TYR A 51 1.97 11.06 -1.50
CA TYR A 51 1.60 10.09 -0.48
C TYR A 51 1.59 10.69 0.93
N CYS A 52 0.76 10.12 1.80
CA CYS A 52 0.84 10.38 3.24
C CYS A 52 1.89 9.45 3.84
N CYS A 53 3.14 9.95 3.96
CA CYS A 53 4.24 9.20 4.54
C CYS A 53 4.44 9.57 6.02
N ILE A 54 4.52 8.56 6.88
CA ILE A 54 4.99 8.72 8.26
C ILE A 54 6.52 8.76 8.25
N ASP A 55 7.12 7.93 7.40
CA ASP A 55 8.56 7.84 7.16
C ASP A 55 8.82 7.41 5.71
N TRP A 56 10.06 7.46 5.24
CA TRP A 56 10.44 7.18 3.85
C TRP A 56 10.05 5.76 3.37
N TYR A 57 10.00 4.79 4.28
CA TYR A 57 9.62 3.41 4.00
C TYR A 57 8.14 3.10 4.28
N LEU A 58 7.42 4.01 4.93
CA LEU A 58 6.03 3.80 5.34
C LEU A 58 5.14 4.93 4.85
N CYS A 59 4.53 4.68 3.70
CA CYS A 59 3.65 5.61 3.01
C CYS A 59 2.28 4.99 2.76
N TYR A 60 1.25 5.82 2.82
CA TYR A 60 -0.13 5.44 2.58
C TYR A 60 -0.68 6.18 1.36
N LYS A 61 -1.53 5.50 0.59
CA LYS A 61 -2.33 6.09 -0.48
C LYS A 61 -3.81 5.68 -0.35
N ASN A 62 -4.70 6.55 -0.79
CA ASN A 62 -6.11 6.21 -0.96
C ASN A 62 -6.32 5.54 -2.32
N ILE A 63 -7.22 4.57 -2.39
CA ILE A 63 -7.66 3.86 -3.60
C ILE A 63 -9.07 4.25 -3.97
#